data_AF-A0A930EEC4-F1
#
_entry.id   AF-A0A930EEC4-F1
#
_cell.length_a   1.000
_cell.length_b   1.000
_cell.length_c   1.000
_cell.angle_alpha   90.00
_cell.angle_beta   90.00
_cell.angle_gamma   90.00
#
_symmetry.space_group_name_H-M   'P 1'
#
loop_
_entity.id
_entity.type
_entity.pdbx_description
1 polymer ?
#
loop_
_entity_poly.entity_id
_entity_poly.type
_entity_poly.pdbx_seq_one_letter_code
_entity_poly.pdbx_strand_id
1 'polypeptide(L)'
;MNGACALTAYLHGDIKLSFANFELFPILLMFIAVFVQSSAEELICRGFMYQRVLHRYSNPWVAVLVTSLFFMALHLGNNHVSFLPLLDIFLTGLLFALMVHYFDSIWMAMACHTTWNFNQNILLGLPNSGEVSSYSIFVLDTKHDANSFAYNTGFGLEGTIMSVVVMLISIAIIFYAHKISEGKKSL
;
A
#
# COMPACT_ATOMS: atom_id res chain seq x y z
N MET A 1 -8.77 -1.56 -0.74
CA MET A 1 -7.81 -2.31 0.09
C MET A 1 -7.59 -1.61 1.43
N ASN A 2 -6.88 -0.48 1.49
CA ASN A 2 -6.66 0.27 2.74
C ASN A 2 -7.94 0.63 3.49
N GLY A 3 -8.94 1.16 2.77
CA GLY A 3 -10.25 1.50 3.34
C GLY A 3 -10.98 0.30 3.97
N ALA A 4 -10.76 -0.93 3.48
CA ALA A 4 -11.34 -2.12 4.10
C ALA A 4 -10.66 -2.46 5.43
N CYS A 5 -9.33 -2.32 5.51
CA CYS A 5 -8.58 -2.43 6.75
C CYS A 5 -9.03 -1.37 7.75
N ALA A 6 -9.11 -0.10 7.32
CA ALA A 6 -9.53 1.02 8.15
C ALA A 6 -10.95 0.85 8.68
N LEU A 7 -11.88 0.46 7.82
CA LEU A 7 -13.27 0.22 8.22
C LEU A 7 -13.36 -0.94 9.23
N THR A 8 -12.60 -2.00 9.01
CA THR A 8 -12.57 -3.14 9.95
C THR A 8 -12.02 -2.73 11.31
N ALA A 9 -10.89 -2.02 11.33
CA ALA A 9 -10.29 -1.49 12.55
C ALA A 9 -11.26 -0.57 13.31
N TYR A 10 -11.99 0.28 12.59
CA TYR A 10 -12.99 1.17 13.18
C TYR A 10 -14.18 0.40 13.77
N LEU A 11 -14.76 -0.55 13.01
CA LEU A 11 -15.91 -1.35 13.45
C LEU A 11 -15.59 -2.31 14.60
N HIS A 12 -14.38 -2.85 14.62
CA HIS A 12 -13.89 -3.70 15.71
C HIS A 12 -13.55 -2.89 16.98
N GLY A 13 -13.45 -1.56 16.87
CA GLY A 13 -13.08 -0.67 17.96
C GLY A 13 -11.58 -0.58 18.23
N ASP A 14 -10.76 -1.04 17.28
CA ASP A 14 -9.29 -0.98 17.34
C ASP A 14 -8.77 0.45 17.19
N ILE A 15 -9.48 1.29 16.43
CA ILE A 15 -9.17 2.71 16.26
C ILE A 15 -10.39 3.56 16.62
N LYS A 16 -10.12 4.70 17.28
CA LYS A 16 -11.10 5.77 17.44
C LYS A 16 -10.54 7.03 16.82
N LEU A 17 -11.32 7.59 15.90
CA LEU A 17 -10.94 8.76 15.13
C LEU A 17 -11.79 9.94 15.58
N SER A 18 -11.13 11.05 15.87
CA SER A 18 -11.78 12.35 16.05
C SER A 18 -11.45 13.24 14.87
N PHE A 19 -12.44 14.01 14.41
CA PHE A 19 -12.22 15.04 13.41
C PHE A 19 -11.28 16.11 13.99
N ALA A 20 -10.21 16.43 13.27
CA ALA A 20 -9.25 17.44 13.66
C ALA A 20 -9.54 18.77 12.96
N ASN A 21 -9.35 18.82 11.65
CA ASN A 21 -9.63 19.99 10.82
C ASN A 21 -9.85 19.60 9.35
N PHE A 22 -10.33 20.55 8.56
CA PHE A 22 -10.40 20.40 7.11
C PHE A 22 -9.93 21.70 6.47
N GLU A 23 -8.70 21.68 5.95
CA GLU A 23 -8.09 22.84 5.32
C GLU A 23 -7.73 22.48 3.88
N LEU A 24 -8.45 23.08 2.92
CA LEU A 24 -8.33 22.70 1.51
C LEU A 24 -6.89 22.84 0.99
N PHE A 25 -6.18 23.89 1.38
CA PHE A 25 -4.82 24.14 0.89
C PHE A 25 -3.82 23.06 1.38
N PRO A 26 -3.68 22.77 2.69
CA PRO A 26 -2.87 21.65 3.16
C PRO A 26 -3.28 20.30 2.56
N ILE A 27 -4.58 20.01 2.43
CA ILE A 27 -5.06 18.76 1.84
C ILE A 27 -4.55 18.60 0.40
N LEU A 28 -4.68 19.64 -0.43
CA LEU A 28 -4.19 19.62 -1.81
C LEU A 28 -2.67 19.50 -1.88
N LEU A 29 -1.95 20.21 -0.99
CA LEU A 29 -0.50 20.13 -0.92
C LEU A 29 -0.04 18.71 -0.53
N MET A 30 -0.64 18.12 0.50
CA MET A 30 -0.33 16.76 0.95
C MET A 30 -0.72 15.72 -0.10
N PHE A 31 -1.82 15.90 -0.83
CA PHE A 31 -2.18 15.03 -1.94
C PHE A 31 -1.09 15.02 -3.03
N ILE A 32 -0.62 16.20 -3.44
CA ILE A 32 0.46 16.32 -4.42
C ILE A 32 1.75 15.69 -3.89
N ALA A 33 2.11 15.96 -2.63
CA ALA A 33 3.32 15.42 -2.01
C ALA A 33 3.30 13.89 -1.96
N VAL A 34 2.21 13.29 -1.48
CA VAL A 34 2.02 11.83 -1.44
C VAL A 34 1.98 11.25 -2.84
N PHE A 35 1.31 11.89 -3.79
CA PHE A 35 1.30 11.45 -5.18
C PHE A 35 2.70 11.42 -5.79
N VAL A 36 3.50 12.46 -5.58
CA VAL A 36 4.89 12.52 -6.05
C VAL A 36 5.74 11.45 -5.36
N GLN A 37 5.64 11.30 -4.04
CA GLN A 37 6.37 10.28 -3.28
C GLN A 37 6.04 8.87 -3.78
N SER A 38 4.76 8.50 -3.80
CA SER A 38 4.29 7.19 -4.23
C SER A 38 4.65 6.92 -5.70
N SER A 39 4.52 7.94 -6.57
CA SER A 39 4.88 7.80 -7.98
C SER A 39 6.38 7.66 -8.20
N ALA A 40 7.23 8.33 -7.41
CA ALA A 40 8.67 8.18 -7.50
C ALA A 40 9.11 6.74 -7.17
N GLU A 41 8.54 6.15 -6.12
CA GLU A 41 8.81 4.76 -5.77
C GLU A 41 8.36 3.78 -6.86
N GLU A 42 7.18 3.97 -7.43
CA GLU A 42 6.69 3.14 -8.53
C GLU A 42 7.50 3.32 -9.83
N LEU A 43 7.95 4.54 -10.14
CA LEU A 43 8.83 4.79 -11.30
C LEU A 43 10.14 4.03 -11.16
N ILE A 44 10.77 4.05 -9.99
CA ILE A 44 12.01 3.33 -9.76
C ILE A 44 11.76 1.82 -9.80
N CYS A 45 10.77 1.33 -9.06
CA CYS A 45 10.56 -0.11 -8.87
C CYS A 45 9.93 -0.78 -10.11
N ARG A 46 8.88 -0.17 -10.68
CA ARG A 46 8.05 -0.78 -11.75
C ARG A 46 8.30 -0.14 -13.11
N GLY A 47 8.61 1.15 -13.16
CA GLY A 47 8.97 1.84 -14.40
C GLY A 47 10.34 1.41 -14.91
N PHE A 48 11.36 1.50 -14.05
CA PHE A 48 12.74 1.24 -14.41
C PHE A 48 13.19 -0.19 -14.09
N MET A 49 13.20 -0.57 -12.81
CA MET A 49 13.80 -1.85 -12.38
C MET A 49 13.06 -3.06 -12.93
N TYR A 50 11.73 -3.09 -12.85
CA TYR A 50 10.94 -4.18 -13.40
C TYR A 50 11.20 -4.40 -14.89
N GLN A 51 11.18 -3.34 -15.69
CA GLN A 51 11.45 -3.43 -17.14
C GLN A 51 12.89 -3.92 -17.41
N ARG A 52 13.86 -3.45 -16.62
CA ARG A 52 15.26 -3.85 -16.76
C ARG A 52 15.49 -5.32 -16.44
N VAL A 53 14.85 -5.83 -15.38
CA VAL A 53 14.92 -7.25 -14.97
C VAL A 53 14.16 -8.12 -15.99
N LEU A 54 12.97 -7.69 -16.41
CA LEU A 54 12.17 -8.38 -17.43
C LEU A 54 12.96 -8.53 -18.74
N HIS A 55 13.59 -7.47 -19.23
CA HIS A 55 14.40 -7.52 -20.44
C HIS A 55 15.63 -8.43 -20.29
N ARG A 56 16.24 -8.49 -19.10
CA ARG A 56 17.46 -9.29 -18.86
C ARG A 56 17.20 -10.79 -18.77
N TYR A 57 16.09 -11.19 -18.17
CA TYR A 57 15.77 -12.59 -17.86
C TYR A 57 14.61 -13.16 -18.68
N SER A 58 13.88 -12.33 -19.42
CA SER A 58 12.71 -12.69 -20.23
C SER A 58 11.63 -13.46 -19.46
N ASN A 59 11.57 -13.27 -18.13
CA ASN A 59 10.61 -13.92 -17.25
C ASN A 59 9.95 -12.86 -16.33
N PRO A 60 8.64 -12.60 -16.49
CA PRO A 60 7.93 -11.60 -15.68
C PRO A 60 7.90 -11.97 -14.19
N TRP A 61 7.88 -13.26 -13.85
CA TRP A 61 7.88 -13.69 -12.45
C TRP A 61 9.17 -13.34 -11.72
N VAL A 62 10.30 -13.39 -12.42
CA VAL A 62 11.60 -12.94 -11.87
C VAL A 62 11.55 -11.43 -11.63
N ALA A 63 11.02 -10.65 -12.58
CA ALA A 63 10.88 -9.21 -12.44
C ALA A 63 9.95 -8.84 -11.27
N VAL A 64 8.79 -9.50 -11.15
CA VAL A 64 7.83 -9.33 -10.04
C VAL A 64 8.50 -9.60 -8.69
N LEU A 65 9.16 -10.75 -8.52
CA LEU A 65 9.75 -11.12 -7.24
C LEU A 65 10.89 -10.18 -6.84
N VAL A 66 11.80 -9.88 -7.77
CA VAL A 66 12.97 -9.03 -7.49
C VAL A 66 12.56 -7.61 -7.10
N THR A 67 11.62 -7.00 -7.83
CA THR A 67 11.22 -5.63 -7.54
C THR A 67 10.37 -5.52 -6.28
N SER A 68 9.62 -6.58 -5.92
CA SER A 68 8.88 -6.64 -4.67
C SER A 68 9.79 -6.79 -3.45
N LEU A 69 10.83 -7.62 -3.55
CA LEU A 69 11.88 -7.71 -2.53
C LEU A 69 12.66 -6.40 -2.39
N PHE A 70 12.98 -5.76 -3.51
CA PHE A 70 13.64 -4.45 -3.50
C PHE A 70 12.76 -3.38 -2.83
N PHE A 71 11.46 -3.35 -3.17
CA PHE A 71 10.50 -2.44 -2.54
C PHE A 71 10.44 -2.64 -1.02
N MET A 72 10.31 -3.88 -0.56
CA MET A 72 10.42 -4.20 0.88
C MET A 72 11.75 -3.75 1.48
N ALA A 73 12.87 -3.94 0.79
CA ALA A 73 14.19 -3.56 1.29
C ALA A 73 14.34 -2.04 1.49
N LEU A 74 13.69 -1.21 0.66
CA LEU A 74 13.68 0.25 0.83
C LEU A 74 13.05 0.68 2.18
N HIS A 75 12.19 -0.15 2.76
CA HIS A 75 11.46 0.14 4.00
C HIS A 75 12.17 -0.39 5.25
N LEU A 76 13.30 -1.09 5.13
CA LEU A 76 14.03 -1.64 6.29
C LEU A 76 14.57 -0.55 7.23
N GLY A 77 14.74 0.67 6.73
CA GLY A 77 15.20 1.82 7.51
C GLY A 77 14.08 2.57 8.26
N ASN A 78 12.82 2.18 8.08
CA ASN A 78 11.70 2.90 8.66
C ASN A 78 11.56 2.63 10.16
N ASN A 79 10.90 3.54 10.86
CA ASN A 79 10.60 3.36 12.28
C ASN A 79 9.62 2.19 12.49
N HIS A 80 9.76 1.48 13.61
CA HIS A 80 8.86 0.39 14.01
C HIS A 80 8.78 -0.82 13.04
N VAL A 81 9.79 -1.00 12.19
CA VAL A 81 9.90 -2.17 11.30
C VAL A 81 9.91 -3.46 12.12
N SER A 82 9.07 -4.41 11.71
CA SER A 82 9.02 -5.77 12.22
C SER A 82 8.63 -6.73 11.10
N PHE A 83 8.57 -8.04 11.40
CA PHE A 83 8.29 -9.05 10.38
C PHE A 83 6.96 -8.83 9.64
N LEU A 84 5.88 -8.54 10.38
CA LEU A 84 4.54 -8.46 9.81
C LEU A 84 4.36 -7.26 8.85
N PRO A 85 4.76 -6.02 9.20
CA PRO A 85 4.79 -4.93 8.23
C PRO A 85 5.67 -5.18 7.01
N LEU A 86 6.86 -5.80 7.16
CA LEU A 86 7.71 -6.12 6.01
C LEU A 86 7.05 -7.14 5.08
N LEU A 87 6.35 -8.12 5.63
CA LEU A 87 5.55 -9.05 4.85
C LEU A 87 4.44 -8.31 4.07
N ASP A 88 3.73 -7.38 4.72
CA ASP A 88 2.69 -6.58 4.07
C ASP A 88 3.25 -5.69 2.95
N ILE A 89 4.38 -5.01 3.18
CA ILE A 89 5.09 -4.21 2.16
C ILE A 89 5.55 -5.09 1.00
N PHE A 90 6.07 -6.28 1.26
CA PHE A 90 6.45 -7.22 0.22
C PHE A 90 5.23 -7.66 -0.63
N LEU A 91 4.11 -7.98 0.02
CA LEU A 91 2.86 -8.35 -0.68
C LEU A 91 2.27 -7.17 -1.47
N THR A 92 2.33 -5.96 -0.93
CA THR A 92 1.98 -4.73 -1.64
C THR A 92 2.86 -4.57 -2.88
N GLY A 93 4.16 -4.84 -2.73
CA GLY A 93 5.09 -4.79 -3.84
C GLY A 93 4.78 -5.80 -4.94
N LEU A 94 4.37 -7.02 -4.55
CA LEU A 94 3.90 -8.06 -5.48
C LEU A 94 2.64 -7.60 -6.21
N LEU A 95 1.66 -7.08 -5.47
CA LEU A 95 0.40 -6.64 -6.03
C LEU A 95 0.63 -5.55 -7.09
N PHE A 96 1.42 -4.52 -6.79
CA PHE A 96 1.70 -3.45 -7.76
C PHE A 96 2.51 -3.92 -8.96
N ALA A 97 3.46 -4.85 -8.77
CA ALA A 97 4.17 -5.44 -9.89
C ALA A 97 3.21 -6.28 -10.79
N LEU A 98 2.27 -7.01 -10.21
CA LEU A 98 1.24 -7.75 -10.96
C LEU A 98 0.26 -6.82 -11.68
N MET A 99 -0.08 -5.68 -11.07
CA MET A 99 -0.88 -4.64 -11.72
C MET A 99 -0.20 -4.14 -13.01
N VAL A 100 1.10 -3.85 -12.95
CA VAL A 100 1.87 -3.44 -14.13
C VAL A 100 2.00 -4.58 -15.13
N HIS A 101 2.26 -5.81 -14.67
CA HIS A 101 2.42 -6.96 -15.55
C HIS A 101 1.16 -7.28 -16.36
N TYR A 102 -0.01 -7.33 -15.71
CA TYR A 102 -1.24 -7.82 -16.33
C TYR A 102 -2.07 -6.74 -17.00
N PHE A 103 -1.95 -5.49 -16.57
CA PHE A 103 -2.76 -4.38 -17.09
C PHE A 103 -1.94 -3.34 -17.86
N ASP A 104 -0.62 -3.53 -17.98
CA ASP A 104 0.31 -2.66 -18.70
C ASP A 104 0.14 -1.18 -18.32
N SER A 105 -0.05 -0.91 -17.03
CA SER A 105 -0.36 0.43 -16.53
C SER A 105 0.35 0.71 -15.22
N ILE A 106 1.42 1.50 -15.31
CA ILE A 106 2.11 2.05 -14.13
C ILE A 106 1.22 3.05 -13.38
N TRP A 107 0.33 3.75 -14.08
CA TRP A 107 -0.63 4.67 -13.49
C TRP A 107 -1.55 4.00 -12.48
N MET A 108 -1.91 2.74 -12.72
CA MET A 108 -2.75 1.99 -11.78
C MET A 108 -2.00 1.71 -10.47
N ALA A 109 -0.73 1.31 -10.55
CA ALA A 109 0.11 1.14 -9.36
C ALA A 109 0.29 2.47 -8.60
N MET A 110 0.61 3.56 -9.32
CA MET A 110 0.77 4.90 -8.74
C MET A 110 -0.50 5.38 -8.03
N ALA A 111 -1.67 5.21 -8.67
CA ALA A 111 -2.95 5.62 -8.10
C ALA A 111 -3.31 4.79 -6.86
N CYS A 112 -3.12 3.46 -6.91
CA CYS A 112 -3.38 2.59 -5.75
C CYS A 112 -2.45 2.89 -4.58
N HIS A 113 -1.15 3.10 -4.85
CA HIS A 113 -0.15 3.46 -3.85
C HIS A 113 -0.49 4.82 -3.21
N THR A 114 -0.69 5.85 -4.03
CA THR A 114 -1.09 7.19 -3.54
C THR A 114 -2.35 7.12 -2.70
N THR A 115 -3.36 6.38 -3.15
CA THR A 115 -4.63 6.22 -2.42
C THR A 115 -4.41 5.54 -1.07
N TRP A 116 -3.53 4.53 -1.01
CA TRP A 116 -3.20 3.85 0.24
C TRP A 116 -2.56 4.81 1.25
N ASN A 117 -1.47 5.47 0.86
CA ASN A 117 -0.71 6.36 1.74
C ASN A 117 -1.54 7.57 2.15
N PHE A 118 -2.25 8.18 1.21
CA PHE A 118 -3.11 9.33 1.49
C PHE A 118 -4.25 8.97 2.45
N ASN A 119 -4.91 7.82 2.25
CA ASN A 119 -6.01 7.41 3.10
C ASN A 119 -5.52 7.12 4.53
N GLN A 120 -4.45 6.35 4.69
CA GLN A 120 -3.95 5.99 6.01
C GLN A 120 -3.35 7.19 6.76
N ASN A 121 -2.51 7.96 6.09
CA ASN A 121 -1.71 8.99 6.75
C ASN A 121 -2.38 10.35 6.82
N ILE A 122 -3.02 10.79 5.73
CA ILE A 122 -3.58 12.15 5.62
C ILE A 122 -5.06 12.18 5.97
N LEU A 123 -5.85 11.22 5.46
CA LEU A 123 -7.26 11.17 5.82
C LEU A 123 -7.42 10.71 7.27
N LEU A 124 -6.84 9.57 7.65
CA LEU A 124 -7.09 8.94 8.95
C LEU A 124 -6.09 9.32 10.06
N GLY A 125 -4.97 9.97 9.72
CA GLY A 125 -3.95 10.36 10.71
C GLY A 125 -3.25 9.18 11.38
N LEU A 126 -3.20 8.02 10.71
CA LEU A 126 -2.56 6.81 11.21
C LEU A 126 -1.11 6.72 10.71
N PRO A 127 -0.22 6.03 11.44
CA PRO A 127 1.12 5.72 10.93
C PRO A 127 1.02 5.01 9.58
N ASN A 128 1.78 5.43 8.58
CA ASN A 128 1.89 4.80 7.27
C ASN A 128 3.37 4.51 7.04
N SER A 129 3.69 3.23 6.87
CA SER A 129 5.06 2.78 6.78
C SER A 129 5.99 3.25 7.91
N GLY A 130 5.45 3.42 9.13
CA GLY A 130 6.21 3.86 10.31
C GLY A 130 6.25 5.38 10.54
N GLU A 131 5.70 6.18 9.61
CA GLU A 131 5.72 7.64 9.67
C GLU A 131 4.31 8.22 9.89
N VAL A 132 4.22 9.33 10.60
CA VAL A 132 2.96 10.05 10.85
C VAL A 132 3.10 11.47 10.30
N SER A 133 2.19 11.89 9.42
CA SER A 133 2.16 13.26 8.91
C SER A 133 1.82 14.25 10.02
N SER A 134 2.42 15.44 9.93
CA SER A 134 2.08 16.59 10.78
C SER A 134 0.68 17.16 10.49
N TYR A 135 0.11 16.84 9.33
CA TYR A 135 -1.24 17.22 8.92
C TYR A 135 -2.11 16.00 8.62
N SER A 136 -3.31 15.93 9.20
CA SER A 136 -4.33 14.94 8.90
C SER A 136 -5.74 15.46 9.19
N ILE A 137 -6.76 14.92 8.51
CA ILE A 137 -8.17 15.34 8.65
C ILE A 137 -8.78 14.74 9.93
N PHE A 138 -8.51 13.46 10.17
CA PHE A 138 -8.82 12.77 11.41
C PHE A 138 -7.54 12.48 12.19
N VAL A 139 -7.66 12.41 13.50
CA VAL A 139 -6.58 12.01 14.40
C VAL A 139 -7.02 10.83 15.26
N LEU A 140 -6.07 9.96 15.57
CA LEU A 140 -6.26 8.82 16.44
C LEU A 140 -6.35 9.27 17.91
N ASP A 141 -7.37 8.80 18.62
CA ASP A 141 -7.41 8.87 20.08
C ASP A 141 -6.42 7.85 20.66
N THR A 142 -5.30 8.35 21.19
CA THR A 142 -4.17 7.55 21.70
C THR A 142 -4.50 6.70 22.93
N LYS A 143 -5.72 6.78 23.47
CA LYS A 143 -6.19 5.89 24.55
C LYS A 143 -6.46 4.45 24.10
N HIS A 144 -6.41 4.17 22.78
CA HIS A 144 -6.58 2.84 22.19
C HIS A 144 -5.28 2.42 21.48
N ASP A 145 -4.17 2.46 22.21
CA ASP A 145 -2.79 2.20 21.74
C ASP A 145 -2.35 0.74 21.89
N ALA A 146 -3.26 -0.20 21.68
CA ALA A 146 -2.93 -1.62 21.68
C ALA A 146 -2.84 -2.17 20.26
N ASN A 147 -1.77 -2.92 19.97
CA ASN A 147 -1.70 -3.72 18.76
C ASN A 147 -2.84 -4.75 18.76
N SER A 148 -3.50 -4.90 17.61
CA SER A 148 -4.62 -5.80 17.42
C SER A 148 -4.56 -6.49 16.05
N PHE A 149 -5.61 -7.23 15.72
CA PHE A 149 -5.73 -7.90 14.42
C PHE A 149 -5.78 -6.93 13.24
N ALA A 150 -6.37 -5.73 13.41
CA ALA A 150 -6.57 -4.75 12.34
C ALA A 150 -5.91 -3.38 12.59
N TYR A 151 -5.18 -3.21 13.70
CA TYR A 151 -4.39 -2.01 13.94
C TYR A 151 -3.04 -2.30 14.61
N ASN A 152 -1.98 -1.63 14.16
CA ASN A 152 -0.65 -1.64 14.79
C ASN A 152 -0.25 -0.20 15.15
N THR A 153 0.25 0.02 16.36
CA THR A 153 0.56 1.37 16.85
C THR A 153 1.77 2.01 16.19
N GLY A 154 2.72 1.21 15.70
CA GLY A 154 3.92 1.71 15.04
C GLY A 154 3.73 1.89 13.53
N PHE A 155 3.08 0.94 12.87
CA PHE A 155 2.99 0.87 11.41
C PHE A 155 1.57 1.07 10.84
N GLY A 156 0.60 1.34 11.72
CA GLY A 156 -0.80 1.56 11.34
C GLY A 156 -1.48 0.31 10.82
N LEU A 157 -2.19 0.42 9.70
CA LEU A 157 -2.96 -0.69 9.15
C LEU A 157 -2.03 -1.72 8.46
N GLU A 158 -0.91 -1.28 7.88
CA GLU A 158 0.09 -2.15 7.21
C GLU A 158 0.74 -3.14 8.17
N GLY A 159 0.81 -2.81 9.47
CA GLY A 159 1.44 -3.67 10.47
C GLY A 159 0.58 -4.82 10.98
N THR A 160 -0.44 -5.25 10.24
CA THR A 160 -1.55 -6.06 10.75
C THR A 160 -1.81 -7.32 9.93
N ILE A 161 -2.38 -8.34 10.58
CA ILE A 161 -2.78 -9.58 9.90
C ILE A 161 -3.93 -9.28 8.93
N MET A 162 -4.82 -8.35 9.27
CA MET A 162 -5.89 -7.91 8.38
C MET A 162 -5.36 -7.39 7.04
N SER A 163 -4.33 -6.53 7.07
CA SER A 163 -3.74 -6.01 5.83
C SER A 163 -3.13 -7.12 4.99
N VAL A 164 -2.37 -8.04 5.60
CA VAL A 164 -1.81 -9.22 4.91
C VAL A 164 -2.90 -10.05 4.23
N VAL A 165 -4.02 -10.31 4.92
CA VAL A 165 -5.15 -11.05 4.33
C VAL A 165 -5.76 -10.28 3.15
N VAL A 166 -5.96 -8.97 3.28
CA VAL A 166 -6.47 -8.12 2.19
C VAL A 166 -5.53 -8.10 1.00
N MET A 167 -4.21 -8.07 1.21
CA MET A 167 -3.20 -8.14 0.15
C MET A 167 -3.27 -9.48 -0.58
N LEU A 168 -3.32 -10.60 0.15
CA LEU A 168 -3.45 -11.94 -0.44
C LEU A 168 -4.74 -12.08 -1.26
N ILE A 169 -5.86 -11.59 -0.74
CA ILE A 169 -7.14 -11.59 -1.46
C ILE A 169 -7.04 -10.72 -2.73
N SER A 170 -6.42 -9.55 -2.65
CA SER A 170 -6.25 -8.64 -3.80
C SER A 170 -5.38 -9.27 -4.90
N ILE A 171 -4.29 -9.93 -4.51
CA ILE A 171 -3.44 -10.70 -5.43
C ILE A 171 -4.24 -11.81 -6.09
N ALA A 172 -5.00 -12.60 -5.32
CA ALA A 172 -5.84 -13.67 -5.85
C ALA A 172 -6.91 -13.15 -6.83
N ILE A 173 -7.52 -11.99 -6.54
CA ILE A 173 -8.48 -11.34 -7.43
C ILE A 173 -7.81 -10.94 -8.76
N ILE A 174 -6.61 -10.37 -8.74
CA ILE A 174 -5.88 -10.02 -9.97
C ILE A 174 -5.64 -11.28 -10.83
N PHE A 175 -5.17 -12.36 -10.21
CA PHE A 175 -4.98 -13.64 -10.91
C PHE A 175 -6.27 -14.16 -11.54
N TYR A 176 -7.37 -14.14 -10.79
CA TYR A 176 -8.67 -14.62 -11.27
C TYR A 176 -9.23 -13.75 -12.40
N ALA A 177 -9.15 -12.43 -12.26
CA ALA A 177 -9.60 -11.47 -13.27
C ALA A 177 -8.81 -11.62 -14.57
N HIS A 178 -7.49 -11.81 -14.49
CA HIS A 178 -6.65 -12.05 -15.64
C HIS A 178 -7.04 -13.35 -16.36
N LYS A 179 -7.22 -14.46 -15.63
CA LYS A 179 -7.62 -15.75 -16.21
C LYS A 179 -8.95 -15.68 -16.97
N ILE A 180 -9.93 -14.94 -16.45
CA ILE A 180 -11.20 -14.70 -17.16
C ILE A 180 -10.99 -13.92 -18.47
N SER A 181 -10.13 -12.90 -18.44
CA SER A 181 -9.82 -12.08 -19.60
C SER A 181 -9.17 -12.90 -20.73
N GLU A 182 -8.24 -13.79 -20.39
CA GLU A 182 -7.64 -14.71 -21.37
C GLU A 182 -8.67 -15.66 -21.99
N GLY A 183 -9.53 -16.27 -21.16
CA GLY A 183 -10.57 -17.19 -21.64
C GLY A 183 -11.59 -16.54 -22.59
N LYS A 184 -11.83 -15.23 -22.47
CA LYS A 184 -12.67 -14.48 -23.41
C LYS A 184 -11.96 -14.16 -24.74
N LYS A 185 -10.63 -14.04 -24.75
CA LYS A 185 -9.85 -13.78 -25.97
C LYS A 185 -9.64 -15.03 -26.82
N SER A 186 -9.80 -16.22 -26.23
CA SER A 186 -9.67 -17.52 -26.91
C SER A 186 -10.96 -18.06 -27.53
N LEU A 187 -12.09 -17.34 -27.38
CA LEU A 187 -13.41 -17.65 -27.96
C LEU A 187 -13.70 -16.71 -29.12
#